data_AF-A0A7R9SXS3-F1
#
_entry.id   AF-A0A7R9SXS3-F1
#
_cell.length_a   1.000
_cell.length_b   1.000
_cell.length_c   1.000
_cell.angle_alpha   90.00
_cell.angle_beta   90.00
_cell.angle_gamma   90.00
#
_symmetry.space_group_name_H-M   'P 1'
#
loop_
_entity.id
_entity.type
_entity.pdbx_description
1 polymer ?
#
loop_
_entity_poly.entity_id
_entity_poly.type
_entity_poly.pdbx_seq_one_letter_code
_entity_poly.pdbx_strand_id
1 'polypeptide(L)'
;GDTWVNRNSFSYGRGGERGEARPEVLNSLLATTDRVVQAIDSVEYGLTDIQEYYANTGALLSAARSAKAKSGADPSKVGCSIVETFGDDDPKELDETLRMEYRTRLLNPRWAEAMSEQGSGGAFEISQRFTAMVGWAGTAGFQDDFVYDQSFETYVADEAMREKLREANPEAFKNVVRRMLELHGRGLWDA
;
A
#
# COMPACT_ATOMS: atom_id res chain seq x y z
N GLY A 1 4.98 7.92 9.46
CA GLY A 1 5.97 7.66 10.51
C GLY A 1 5.40 7.85 11.91
N ASP A 2 5.30 9.09 12.38
CA ASP A 2 5.04 9.39 13.80
C ASP A 2 3.73 8.78 14.36
N THR A 3 2.62 8.79 13.60
CA THR A 3 1.36 8.14 14.02
C THR A 3 1.54 6.65 14.28
N TRP A 4 2.34 5.96 13.48
CA TRP A 4 2.60 4.52 13.65
C TRP A 4 3.41 4.27 14.91
N VAL A 5 4.47 5.07 15.14
CA VAL A 5 5.30 4.98 16.35
C VAL A 5 4.44 5.18 17.60
N ASN A 6 3.61 6.22 17.64
CA ASN A 6 2.77 6.53 18.79
C ASN A 6 1.76 5.43 19.13
N ARG A 7 1.35 4.61 18.15
CA ARG A 7 0.39 3.51 18.35
C ARG A 7 1.07 2.17 18.62
N ASN A 8 2.36 2.02 18.31
CA ASN A 8 3.07 0.74 18.36
C ASN A 8 4.27 0.75 19.32
N SER A 9 4.52 1.83 20.06
CA SER A 9 5.63 1.94 21.00
C SER A 9 5.36 1.26 22.35
N PHE A 10 4.81 0.04 22.35
CA PHE A 10 4.49 -0.70 23.57
C PHE A 10 5.31 -1.99 23.65
N SER A 11 6.10 -2.15 24.71
CA SER A 11 6.98 -3.31 24.90
C SER A 11 6.26 -4.49 25.54
N TYR A 12 6.65 -5.68 25.12
CA TYR A 12 6.26 -6.96 25.71
C TYR A 12 7.53 -7.79 25.91
N GLY A 13 7.64 -8.48 27.05
CA GLY A 13 8.88 -9.18 27.35
C GLY A 13 8.84 -10.09 28.58
N ARG A 14 9.98 -10.70 28.85
CA ARG A 14 10.21 -11.48 30.08
C ARG A 14 10.18 -10.54 31.29
N GLY A 15 9.89 -11.10 32.48
CA GLY A 15 9.86 -10.32 33.71
C GLY A 15 8.54 -9.58 33.99
N GLY A 16 7.48 -9.89 33.24
CA GLY A 16 6.13 -9.37 33.50
C GLY A 16 5.76 -8.10 32.72
N GLU A 17 6.59 -7.67 31.78
CA GLU A 17 6.32 -6.52 30.91
C GLU A 17 5.16 -6.81 29.95
N ARG A 18 4.09 -6.01 30.02
CA ARG A 18 2.83 -6.22 29.31
C ARG A 18 2.28 -4.91 28.74
N GLY A 19 2.91 -4.40 27.69
CA GLY A 19 2.44 -3.23 26.95
C GLY A 19 2.81 -1.90 27.62
N GLU A 20 4.03 -1.79 28.16
CA GLU A 20 4.52 -0.51 28.69
C GLU A 20 4.97 0.40 27.54
N ALA A 21 4.64 1.68 27.59
CA ALA A 21 5.06 2.62 26.55
C ALA A 21 6.58 2.86 26.60
N ARG A 22 7.27 2.66 25.47
CA ARG A 22 8.72 2.81 25.27
C ARG A 22 9.06 3.52 23.94
N PRO A 23 8.55 4.74 23.70
CA PRO A 23 8.77 5.45 22.43
C PRO A 23 10.25 5.75 22.16
N GLU A 24 11.04 6.03 23.19
CA GLU A 24 12.49 6.24 23.09
C GLU A 24 13.22 4.98 22.61
N VAL A 25 12.84 3.80 23.13
CA VAL A 25 13.42 2.52 22.72
C VAL A 25 13.06 2.22 21.26
N LEU A 26 11.78 2.30 20.90
CA LEU A 26 11.36 2.05 19.52
C LEU A 26 12.04 3.00 18.53
N ASN A 27 12.14 4.30 18.84
CA ASN A 27 12.82 5.26 17.99
C ASN A 27 14.31 4.93 17.79
N SER A 28 15.00 4.46 18.84
CA SER A 28 16.41 4.04 18.71
C SER A 28 16.58 2.82 17.80
N LEU A 29 15.68 1.84 17.88
CA LEU A 29 15.68 0.66 17.00
C LEU A 29 15.36 1.05 15.53
N LEU A 30 14.39 1.95 15.33
CA LEU A 30 14.03 2.43 14.00
C LEU A 30 15.20 3.19 13.35
N ALA A 31 15.97 3.96 14.12
CA ALA A 31 17.13 4.68 13.61
C ALA A 31 18.25 3.75 13.10
N THR A 32 18.34 2.52 13.62
CA THR A 32 19.30 1.50 13.18
C THR A 32 18.73 0.53 12.13
N THR A 33 17.47 0.70 11.70
CA THR A 33 16.83 -0.22 10.76
C THR A 33 17.28 0.04 9.33
N ASP A 34 17.83 -0.97 8.66
CA ASP A 34 18.20 -0.91 7.24
C ASP A 34 17.15 -1.53 6.31
N ARG A 35 16.31 -2.43 6.82
CA ARG A 35 15.31 -3.11 6.00
C ARG A 35 14.09 -3.49 6.81
N VAL A 36 12.91 -3.27 6.23
CA VAL A 36 11.63 -3.82 6.71
C VAL A 36 11.32 -5.08 5.91
N VAL A 37 10.85 -6.12 6.57
CA VAL A 37 10.48 -7.38 5.90
C VAL A 37 9.03 -7.71 6.22
N GLN A 38 8.24 -8.03 5.20
CA GLN A 38 6.88 -8.54 5.33
C GLN A 38 6.79 -9.93 4.72
N ALA A 39 6.26 -10.88 5.49
CA ALA A 39 5.87 -12.17 4.96
C ALA A 39 4.43 -12.11 4.47
N ILE A 40 4.16 -12.63 3.27
CA ILE A 40 2.81 -12.82 2.74
C ILE A 40 2.53 -14.32 2.66
N ASP A 41 1.36 -14.70 3.13
CA ASP A 41 0.90 -16.09 3.26
C ASP A 41 -0.37 -16.36 2.42
N SER A 42 -0.66 -15.51 1.44
CA SER A 42 -1.82 -15.71 0.59
C SER A 42 -1.53 -15.26 -0.83
N VAL A 43 -1.87 -16.15 -1.76
CA VAL A 43 -1.97 -15.81 -3.19
C VAL A 43 -3.31 -15.11 -3.51
N GLU A 44 -4.31 -15.28 -2.65
CA GLU A 44 -5.65 -14.70 -2.80
C GLU A 44 -5.65 -13.24 -2.33
N TYR A 45 -5.08 -12.97 -1.16
CA TYR A 45 -4.99 -11.63 -0.55
C TYR A 45 -3.54 -11.12 -0.56
N GLY A 46 -3.23 -10.27 -1.53
CA GLY A 46 -1.96 -9.56 -1.65
C GLY A 46 -1.93 -8.19 -0.95
N LEU A 47 -0.82 -7.50 -1.18
CA LEU A 47 -0.48 -6.18 -0.64
C LEU A 47 -1.50 -5.10 -1.00
N THR A 48 -2.21 -5.27 -2.11
CA THR A 48 -3.21 -4.32 -2.61
C THR A 48 -4.64 -4.70 -2.24
N ASP A 49 -4.86 -5.85 -1.58
CA ASP A 49 -6.19 -6.38 -1.25
C ASP A 49 -6.72 -5.83 0.07
N ILE A 50 -5.84 -5.61 1.04
CA ILE A 50 -6.21 -5.23 2.39
C ILE A 50 -5.33 -4.08 2.90
N GLN A 51 -5.89 -3.28 3.80
CA GLN A 51 -5.24 -2.06 4.28
C GLN A 51 -4.06 -2.32 5.22
N GLU A 52 -4.07 -3.48 5.87
CA GLU A 52 -3.17 -3.86 6.93
C GLU A 52 -1.71 -3.82 6.45
N TYR A 53 -1.44 -4.13 5.19
CA TYR A 53 -0.08 -4.09 4.64
C TYR A 53 0.47 -2.66 4.52
N TYR A 54 -0.21 -1.74 3.83
CA TYR A 54 0.32 -0.38 3.74
C TYR A 54 0.24 0.38 5.07
N ALA A 55 -0.74 0.06 5.93
CA ALA A 55 -0.94 0.69 7.23
C ALA A 55 0.06 0.18 8.30
N ASN A 56 0.64 -1.01 8.13
CA ASN A 56 1.67 -1.54 9.02
C ASN A 56 3.04 -1.59 8.34
N THR A 57 3.23 -2.39 7.29
CA THR A 57 4.52 -2.55 6.59
C THR A 57 5.00 -1.22 6.02
N GLY A 58 4.15 -0.55 5.23
CA GLY A 58 4.48 0.75 4.66
C GLY A 58 4.67 1.82 5.74
N ALA A 59 3.83 1.83 6.77
CA ALA A 59 3.95 2.80 7.86
C ALA A 59 5.19 2.59 8.74
N LEU A 60 5.60 1.34 8.95
CA LEU A 60 6.85 0.96 9.61
C LEU A 60 8.06 1.40 8.77
N LEU A 61 8.02 1.19 7.45
CA LEU A 61 9.03 1.72 6.52
C LEU A 61 9.12 3.24 6.63
N SER A 62 7.98 3.95 6.60
CA SER A 62 7.92 5.40 6.83
C SER A 62 8.51 5.80 8.19
N ALA A 63 8.24 5.03 9.25
CA ALA A 63 8.75 5.29 10.59
C ALA A 63 10.28 5.11 10.67
N ALA A 64 10.82 4.04 10.09
CA ALA A 64 12.25 3.79 10.01
C ALA A 64 12.97 4.87 9.19
N ARG A 65 12.43 5.23 8.01
CA ARG A 65 12.94 6.35 7.19
C ARG A 65 12.92 7.67 7.98
N SER A 66 11.84 7.95 8.70
CA SER A 66 11.72 9.16 9.53
C SER A 66 12.76 9.19 10.65
N ALA A 67 12.97 8.07 11.34
CA ALA A 67 13.97 7.96 12.41
C ALA A 67 15.40 8.09 11.88
N LYS A 68 15.70 7.48 10.72
CA LYS A 68 17.00 7.57 10.06
C LYS A 68 17.31 8.99 9.56
N ALA A 69 16.31 9.69 9.01
CA ALA A 69 16.45 11.11 8.67
C ALA A 69 16.73 11.98 9.92
N LYS A 70 16.02 11.74 11.02
CA LYS A 70 16.22 12.46 12.31
C LYS A 70 17.62 12.20 12.91
N SER A 71 18.27 11.08 12.59
CA SER A 71 19.66 10.80 13.01
C SER A 71 20.72 11.35 12.05
N GLY A 72 20.32 12.05 10.97
CA GLY A 72 21.23 12.63 9.97
C GLY A 72 21.74 11.62 8.94
N ALA A 73 21.22 10.39 8.94
CA ALA A 73 21.54 9.37 7.95
C ALA A 73 20.55 9.42 6.77
N ASP A 74 20.98 8.89 5.62
CA ASP A 74 20.18 8.85 4.40
C ASP A 74 18.97 7.90 4.55
N PRO A 75 17.73 8.41 4.57
CA PRO A 75 16.54 7.59 4.74
C PRO A 75 16.24 6.71 3.52
N SER A 76 16.75 7.03 2.32
CA SER A 76 16.50 6.23 1.11
C SER A 76 17.12 4.83 1.19
N LYS A 77 18.09 4.63 2.08
CA LYS A 77 18.75 3.35 2.32
C LYS A 77 17.91 2.34 3.12
N VAL A 78 16.75 2.74 3.65
CA VAL A 78 15.83 1.79 4.27
C VAL A 78 15.03 1.10 3.18
N GLY A 79 15.33 -0.18 2.94
CA GLY A 79 14.64 -1.02 1.97
C GLY A 79 13.41 -1.72 2.56
N CYS A 80 12.61 -2.34 1.69
CA CYS A 80 11.50 -3.19 2.10
C CYS A 80 11.42 -4.45 1.23
N SER A 81 11.49 -5.62 1.87
CA SER A 81 11.39 -6.91 1.17
C SER A 81 10.09 -7.62 1.51
N ILE A 82 9.54 -8.28 0.50
CA ILE A 82 8.36 -9.12 0.62
C ILE A 82 8.80 -10.57 0.42
N VAL A 83 8.39 -11.43 1.35
CA VAL A 83 8.71 -12.86 1.36
C VAL A 83 7.41 -13.64 1.24
N GLU A 84 7.27 -14.42 0.18
CA GLU A 84 6.13 -15.33 0.02
C GLU A 84 6.42 -16.64 0.76
N THR A 85 5.49 -17.08 1.62
CA THR A 85 5.73 -18.22 2.53
C THR A 85 5.33 -19.58 1.96
N PHE A 86 4.70 -19.62 0.78
CA PHE A 86 4.24 -20.85 0.14
C PHE A 86 5.17 -21.38 -0.94
N GLY A 87 6.03 -20.52 -1.50
CA GLY A 87 6.97 -20.86 -2.57
C GLY A 87 8.42 -20.91 -2.11
N ASP A 88 9.29 -21.33 -3.02
CA ASP A 88 10.76 -21.29 -2.87
C ASP A 88 11.35 -20.01 -3.50
N ASP A 89 10.52 -18.98 -3.69
CA ASP A 89 10.91 -17.72 -4.31
C ASP A 89 11.84 -16.91 -3.39
N ASP A 90 12.85 -16.29 -3.98
CA ASP A 90 13.70 -15.34 -3.27
C ASP A 90 12.89 -14.11 -2.81
N PRO A 91 13.27 -13.48 -1.68
CA PRO A 91 12.66 -12.23 -1.24
C PRO A 91 12.70 -11.15 -2.33
N LYS A 92 11.54 -10.57 -2.66
CA LYS A 92 11.40 -9.52 -3.68
C LYS A 92 11.40 -8.13 -3.04
N GLU A 93 11.84 -7.12 -3.76
CA GLU A 93 11.67 -5.73 -3.31
C GLU A 93 10.19 -5.33 -3.38
N LEU A 94 9.73 -4.49 -2.43
CA LEU A 94 8.33 -4.06 -2.33
C LEU A 94 7.76 -3.57 -3.67
N ASP A 95 8.49 -2.71 -4.37
CA ASP A 95 8.03 -2.13 -5.64
C ASP A 95 7.89 -3.18 -6.75
N GLU A 96 8.73 -4.21 -6.75
CA GLU A 96 8.63 -5.33 -7.68
C GLU A 96 7.33 -6.12 -7.44
N THR A 97 7.04 -6.43 -6.17
CA THR A 97 5.82 -7.12 -5.79
C THR A 97 4.57 -6.30 -6.11
N LEU A 98 4.57 -4.99 -5.80
CA LEU A 98 3.45 -4.11 -6.13
C LEU A 98 3.18 -4.04 -7.64
N ARG A 99 4.23 -3.88 -8.46
CA ARG A 99 4.08 -3.91 -9.93
C ARG A 99 3.49 -5.23 -10.42
N MET A 100 3.94 -6.35 -9.87
CA MET A 100 3.41 -7.67 -10.20
C MET A 100 1.93 -7.78 -9.83
N GLU A 101 1.54 -7.34 -8.62
CA GLU A 101 0.13 -7.37 -8.19
C GLU A 101 -0.77 -6.48 -9.04
N TYR A 102 -0.33 -5.26 -9.37
CA TYR A 102 -1.10 -4.37 -10.23
C TYR A 102 -1.29 -4.98 -11.61
N ARG A 103 -0.24 -5.58 -12.21
CA ARG A 103 -0.34 -6.25 -13.52
C ARG A 103 -1.24 -7.48 -13.52
N THR A 104 -1.29 -8.23 -12.43
CA THR A 104 -2.11 -9.45 -12.35
C THR A 104 -3.57 -9.17 -11.96
N ARG A 105 -3.84 -8.03 -11.31
CA ARG A 105 -5.16 -7.62 -10.83
C ARG A 105 -5.66 -6.33 -11.48
N LEU A 106 -5.45 -5.16 -10.85
CA LEU A 106 -6.10 -3.90 -11.25
C LEU A 106 -5.89 -3.53 -12.74
N LEU A 107 -4.71 -3.82 -13.29
CA LEU A 107 -4.38 -3.52 -14.69
C LEU A 107 -4.62 -4.70 -15.63
N ASN A 108 -5.10 -5.83 -15.11
CA ASN A 108 -5.43 -7.00 -15.91
C ASN A 108 -6.84 -6.84 -16.50
N PRO A 109 -7.00 -6.78 -17.84
CA PRO A 109 -8.31 -6.60 -18.45
C PRO A 109 -9.32 -7.67 -18.04
N ARG A 110 -8.88 -8.92 -17.86
CA ARG A 110 -9.76 -10.02 -17.41
C ARG A 110 -10.28 -9.80 -16.00
N TRP A 111 -9.45 -9.26 -15.11
CA TRP A 111 -9.85 -8.95 -13.74
C TRP A 111 -10.76 -7.73 -13.72
N ALA A 112 -10.44 -6.69 -14.49
CA ALA A 112 -11.25 -5.48 -14.61
C ALA A 112 -12.66 -5.80 -15.12
N GLU A 113 -12.76 -6.58 -16.20
CA GLU A 113 -14.03 -7.05 -16.75
C GLU A 113 -14.81 -7.86 -15.72
N ALA A 114 -14.20 -8.93 -15.19
CA ALA A 114 -14.85 -9.81 -14.23
C ALA A 114 -15.34 -9.07 -12.98
N MET A 115 -14.56 -8.14 -12.41
CA MET A 115 -14.98 -7.35 -11.26
C MET A 115 -16.11 -6.39 -11.60
N SER A 116 -16.01 -5.69 -12.74
CA SER A 116 -17.07 -4.76 -13.15
C SER A 116 -18.42 -5.46 -13.36
N GLU A 117 -18.44 -6.76 -13.66
CA GLU A 117 -19.64 -7.57 -13.81
C GLU A 117 -20.27 -8.04 -12.48
N GLN A 118 -19.56 -7.95 -11.36
CA GLN A 118 -20.06 -8.33 -10.03
C GLN A 118 -20.97 -7.25 -9.38
N GLY A 119 -21.37 -6.23 -10.14
CA GLY A 119 -22.21 -5.15 -9.67
C GLY A 119 -21.57 -4.36 -8.53
N SER A 120 -22.35 -4.03 -7.50
CA SER A 120 -21.92 -3.11 -6.43
C SER A 120 -20.68 -3.59 -5.66
N GLY A 121 -20.55 -4.89 -5.44
CA GLY A 121 -19.41 -5.49 -4.73
C GLY A 121 -18.11 -5.41 -5.54
N GLY A 122 -18.16 -5.69 -6.84
CA GLY A 122 -16.98 -5.57 -7.69
C GLY A 122 -16.52 -4.13 -7.89
N ALA A 123 -17.47 -3.18 -8.01
CA ALA A 123 -17.16 -1.76 -8.01
C ALA A 123 -16.50 -1.31 -6.69
N PHE A 124 -16.95 -1.85 -5.55
CA PHE A 124 -16.32 -1.63 -4.25
C PHE A 124 -14.88 -2.17 -4.23
N GLU A 125 -14.64 -3.40 -4.67
CA GLU A 125 -13.29 -3.99 -4.73
C GLU A 125 -12.33 -3.18 -5.60
N ILE A 126 -12.77 -2.74 -6.79
CA ILE A 126 -12.00 -1.83 -7.65
C ILE A 126 -11.64 -0.56 -6.88
N SER A 127 -12.63 0.08 -6.26
CA SER A 127 -12.42 1.28 -5.44
C SER A 127 -11.40 1.08 -4.32
N GLN A 128 -11.39 -0.09 -3.68
CA GLN A 128 -10.42 -0.42 -2.63
C GLN A 128 -8.98 -0.49 -3.18
N ARG A 129 -8.77 -0.90 -4.43
CA ARG A 129 -7.43 -0.88 -5.06
C ARG A 129 -6.87 0.52 -5.24
N PHE A 130 -7.72 1.49 -5.58
CA PHE A 130 -7.31 2.90 -5.63
C PHE A 130 -6.99 3.46 -4.23
N THR A 131 -7.72 3.01 -3.20
CA THR A 131 -7.38 3.36 -1.81
C THR A 131 -6.03 2.76 -1.40
N ALA A 132 -5.78 1.49 -1.72
CA ALA A 132 -4.50 0.84 -1.44
C ALA A 132 -3.32 1.50 -2.18
N MET A 133 -3.54 1.90 -3.43
CA MET A 133 -2.57 2.65 -4.23
C MET A 133 -2.14 3.95 -3.58
N VAL A 134 -3.08 4.77 -3.10
CA VAL A 134 -2.77 5.97 -2.32
C VAL A 134 -2.08 5.62 -0.99
N GLY A 135 -2.49 4.51 -0.35
CA GLY A 135 -1.86 3.98 0.85
C GLY A 135 -0.38 3.72 0.67
N TRP A 136 -0.01 2.93 -0.35
CA TRP A 136 1.38 2.61 -0.67
C TRP A 136 2.18 3.82 -1.14
N ALA A 137 1.58 4.72 -1.92
CA ALA A 137 2.23 5.98 -2.29
C ALA A 137 2.54 6.84 -1.05
N GLY A 138 1.60 6.93 -0.11
CA GLY A 138 1.74 7.74 1.10
C GLY A 138 2.66 7.15 2.17
N THR A 139 2.77 5.82 2.27
CA THR A 139 3.55 5.18 3.34
C THR A 139 4.90 4.63 2.86
N ALA A 140 4.97 4.12 1.63
CA ALA A 140 6.19 3.55 1.08
C ALA A 140 6.85 4.44 0.01
N GLY A 141 6.16 5.48 -0.48
CA GLY A 141 6.64 6.29 -1.59
C GLY A 141 6.59 5.55 -2.93
N PHE A 142 5.71 4.56 -3.04
CA PHE A 142 5.47 3.87 -4.32
C PHE A 142 4.91 4.89 -5.32
N GLN A 143 5.66 5.15 -6.39
CA GLN A 143 5.29 6.06 -7.47
C GLN A 143 5.71 5.39 -8.77
N ASP A 144 4.73 4.99 -9.58
CA ASP A 144 4.99 4.34 -10.85
C ASP A 144 3.93 4.75 -11.87
N ASP A 145 4.33 5.60 -12.80
CA ASP A 145 3.43 6.32 -13.72
C ASP A 145 2.55 5.34 -14.50
N PHE A 146 3.10 4.22 -14.98
CA PHE A 146 2.31 3.26 -15.76
C PHE A 146 1.14 2.67 -14.95
N VAL A 147 1.29 2.53 -13.62
CA VAL A 147 0.21 2.02 -12.77
C VAL A 147 -0.90 3.05 -12.65
N TYR A 148 -0.54 4.32 -12.50
CA TYR A 148 -1.51 5.41 -12.35
C TYR A 148 -2.22 5.70 -13.66
N ASP A 149 -1.46 5.85 -14.74
CA ASP A 149 -1.96 6.14 -16.08
C ASP A 149 -2.92 5.04 -16.54
N GLN A 150 -2.52 3.78 -16.49
CA GLN A 150 -3.39 2.69 -16.96
C GLN A 150 -4.62 2.50 -16.07
N SER A 151 -4.51 2.77 -14.76
CA SER A 151 -5.68 2.75 -13.86
C SER A 151 -6.67 3.87 -14.20
N PHE A 152 -6.16 5.07 -14.52
CA PHE A 152 -6.98 6.18 -14.98
C PHE A 152 -7.65 5.86 -16.32
N GLU A 153 -6.87 5.41 -17.31
CA GLU A 153 -7.35 5.05 -18.64
C GLU A 153 -8.48 4.02 -18.56
N THR A 154 -8.26 2.95 -17.79
CA THR A 154 -9.19 1.81 -17.70
C THR A 154 -10.48 2.16 -16.96
N TYR A 155 -10.40 2.85 -15.82
CA TYR A 155 -11.56 2.97 -14.91
C TYR A 155 -12.21 4.35 -14.89
N VAL A 156 -11.55 5.38 -15.44
CA VAL A 156 -12.02 6.77 -15.41
C VAL A 156 -12.18 7.36 -16.81
N ALA A 157 -11.20 7.17 -17.69
CA ALA A 157 -11.23 7.72 -19.04
C ALA A 157 -12.12 6.92 -19.99
N ASP A 158 -12.12 5.58 -19.87
CA ASP A 158 -13.05 4.71 -20.60
C ASP A 158 -14.50 5.00 -20.19
N GLU A 159 -15.29 5.52 -21.12
CA GLU A 159 -16.68 5.91 -20.89
C GLU A 159 -17.56 4.69 -20.52
N ALA A 160 -17.36 3.54 -21.17
CA ALA A 160 -18.18 2.37 -20.90
C ALA A 160 -17.90 1.78 -19.52
N MET A 161 -16.62 1.66 -19.13
CA MET A 161 -16.25 1.22 -17.79
C MET A 161 -16.73 2.23 -16.72
N ARG A 162 -16.53 3.53 -16.98
CA ARG A 162 -16.97 4.59 -16.07
C ARG A 162 -18.46 4.51 -15.77
N GLU A 163 -19.29 4.45 -16.82
CA GLU A 163 -20.74 4.38 -16.64
C GLU A 163 -21.16 3.09 -15.92
N LYS A 164 -20.55 1.96 -16.27
CA LYS A 164 -20.80 0.67 -15.60
C LYS A 164 -20.52 0.74 -14.10
N LEU A 165 -19.38 1.30 -13.69
CA LEU A 165 -19.04 1.46 -12.27
C LEU A 165 -19.93 2.47 -11.54
N ARG A 166 -20.27 3.58 -12.21
CA ARG A 166 -21.13 4.63 -11.66
C ARG A 166 -22.55 4.14 -11.39
N GLU A 167 -23.10 3.33 -12.30
CA GLU A 167 -24.40 2.69 -12.12
C GLU A 167 -24.37 1.60 -11.05
N ALA A 168 -23.31 0.77 -11.02
CA ALA A 168 -23.18 -0.32 -10.06
C ALA A 168 -22.99 0.17 -8.62
N ASN A 169 -22.15 1.19 -8.40
CA ASN A 169 -21.91 1.77 -7.08
C ASN A 169 -21.36 3.21 -7.19
N PRO A 170 -22.21 4.24 -7.09
CA PRO A 170 -21.78 5.63 -7.27
C PRO A 170 -20.82 6.13 -6.18
N GLU A 171 -20.92 5.61 -4.94
CA GLU A 171 -19.99 5.99 -3.86
C GLU A 171 -18.61 5.36 -4.04
N ALA A 172 -18.55 4.11 -4.52
CA ALA A 172 -17.28 3.48 -4.88
C ALA A 172 -16.61 4.21 -6.05
N PHE A 173 -17.36 4.54 -7.11
CA PHE A 173 -16.82 5.29 -8.23
C PHE A 173 -16.36 6.70 -7.82
N LYS A 174 -17.10 7.39 -6.96
CA LYS A 174 -16.68 8.66 -6.37
C LYS A 174 -15.37 8.51 -5.59
N ASN A 175 -15.16 7.40 -4.89
CA ASN A 175 -13.89 7.13 -4.23
C ASN A 175 -12.75 6.94 -5.25
N VAL A 176 -12.95 6.19 -6.34
CA VAL A 176 -11.96 6.05 -7.43
C VAL A 176 -11.48 7.42 -7.92
N VAL A 177 -12.42 8.29 -8.32
CA VAL A 177 -12.08 9.64 -8.82
C VAL A 177 -11.40 10.47 -7.74
N ARG A 178 -11.90 10.42 -6.50
CA ARG A 178 -11.29 11.13 -5.37
C ARG A 178 -9.84 10.71 -5.12
N ARG A 179 -9.54 9.41 -5.21
CA ARG A 179 -8.18 8.88 -5.01
C ARG A 179 -7.23 9.31 -6.13
N MET A 180 -7.67 9.33 -7.39
CA MET A 180 -6.86 9.85 -8.50
C MET A 180 -6.56 11.35 -8.35
N LEU A 181 -7.57 12.16 -8.03
CA LEU A 181 -7.38 13.58 -7.74
C LEU A 181 -6.46 13.80 -6.54
N GLU A 182 -6.48 12.90 -5.55
CA GLU A 182 -5.58 12.96 -4.40
C GLU A 182 -4.13 12.61 -4.76
N LEU A 183 -3.90 11.63 -5.64
CA LEU A 183 -2.55 11.33 -6.15
C LEU A 183 -1.96 12.57 -6.85
N HIS A 184 -2.73 13.17 -7.76
CA HIS A 184 -2.32 14.38 -8.45
C HIS A 184 -2.12 15.56 -7.50
N GLY A 185 -3.09 15.84 -6.62
CA GLY A 185 -3.03 16.96 -5.68
C GLY A 185 -1.91 16.86 -4.64
N ARG A 186 -1.36 15.66 -4.40
CA ARG A 186 -0.18 15.43 -3.56
C ARG A 186 1.13 15.41 -4.32
N GLY A 187 1.12 15.62 -5.64
CA GLY A 187 2.30 15.53 -6.51
C GLY A 187 2.87 14.12 -6.60
N LEU A 188 2.04 13.10 -6.39
CA LEU A 188 2.43 11.69 -6.50
C LEU A 188 2.26 11.17 -7.93
N TRP A 189 1.40 11.82 -8.72
CA TRP A 189 1.12 11.49 -10.11
C TRP A 189 1.01 12.76 -10.95
N ASP A 190 1.70 12.80 -12.08
CA ASP A 190 1.57 13.86 -13.08
C ASP A 190 0.68 13.37 -14.22
N ALA A 191 -0.45 14.04 -14.42
CA ALA A 191 -1.58 13.57 -15.22
C ALA A 191 -1.70 14.31 -16.55
#